data_AF-A0A3C0FYQ0-F1
#
_entry.id   AF-A0A3C0FYQ0-F1
#
_cell.length_a   1.000
_cell.length_b   1.000
_cell.length_c   1.000
_cell.angle_alpha   90.00
_cell.angle_beta   90.00
_cell.angle_gamma   90.00
#
_symmetry.space_group_name_H-M   'P 1'
#
loop_
_entity.id
_entity.type
_entity.pdbx_description
1 polymer ?
#
loop_
_entity_poly.entity_id
_entity_poly.type
_entity_poly.pdbx_seq_one_letter_code
_entity_poly.pdbx_strand_id
1 'polypeptide(L)'
;SVINWLAHKRDDLDCMVTIMWTFPGRYEYMFNHDNEWHNVTPWEADPNIDNLKKQYKNFDEETYKENKEKLEKIQGTPIEYHAKSHFEHIDSHEYASYMSMKDILLTQNTLQYYEVPYMFCFAHNSIFYLTPGNTLLFSLLDQSKWFQFDNNQGFMQWAEKEGYEFGSTHPLEQAHEEAANIMHSWILDNY
;
A
#
# COMPACT_ATOMS: atom_id res chain seq x y z
N SER A 1 2.71 -3.48 -5.08
CA SER A 1 1.59 -3.46 -4.12
C SER A 1 2.13 -4.01 -2.82
N VAL A 2 2.26 -3.22 -1.74
CA VAL A 2 2.77 -3.77 -0.47
C VAL A 2 1.62 -4.48 0.23
N ILE A 3 1.68 -5.81 0.26
CA ILE A 3 0.75 -6.67 0.98
C ILE A 3 1.28 -6.83 2.40
N ASN A 4 0.68 -6.12 3.36
CA ASN A 4 0.86 -6.45 4.77
C ASN A 4 -0.21 -7.48 5.13
N TRP A 5 0.22 -8.70 5.46
CA TRP A 5 -0.63 -9.80 5.89
C TRP A 5 -0.36 -10.11 7.36
N LEU A 6 -1.42 -10.18 8.15
CA LEU A 6 -1.42 -10.80 9.46
C LEU A 6 -2.42 -11.95 9.39
N ALA A 7 -1.95 -13.20 9.34
CA ALA A 7 -2.79 -14.30 9.82
C ALA A 7 -2.19 -14.91 11.06
N HIS A 8 -2.99 -14.90 12.12
CA HIS A 8 -2.83 -15.86 13.18
C HIS A 8 -3.52 -17.14 12.76
N LYS A 9 -2.77 -18.13 12.26
CA LYS A 9 -3.30 -19.49 12.18
C LYS A 9 -3.21 -20.11 13.58
N ARG A 10 -4.35 -20.26 14.25
CA ARG A 10 -4.52 -21.24 15.33
C ARG A 10 -5.62 -22.20 14.91
N ASP A 11 -5.38 -23.49 15.11
CA ASP A 11 -6.23 -24.57 14.59
C ASP A 11 -7.63 -24.62 15.27
N ASP A 12 -7.94 -23.68 16.18
CA ASP A 12 -9.15 -23.55 16.96
C ASP A 12 -9.94 -22.24 16.75
N LEU A 13 -9.49 -21.35 15.85
CA LEU A 13 -10.13 -20.05 15.62
C LEU A 13 -10.57 -19.88 14.16
N ASP A 14 -11.79 -19.40 13.97
CA ASP A 14 -12.23 -18.83 12.69
C ASP A 14 -11.34 -17.61 12.38
N CYS A 15 -10.52 -17.72 11.33
CA CYS A 15 -9.54 -16.72 10.96
C CYS A 15 -10.03 -15.93 9.73
N MET A 16 -9.92 -14.61 9.79
CA MET A 16 -10.19 -13.72 8.66
C MET A 16 -8.90 -12.99 8.26
N VAL A 17 -8.73 -12.76 6.96
CA VAL A 17 -7.62 -11.99 6.41
C VAL A 17 -8.00 -10.51 6.27
N THR A 18 -7.25 -9.62 6.91
CA THR A 18 -7.38 -8.17 6.69
C THR A 18 -6.26 -7.69 5.76
N ILE A 19 -6.60 -6.93 4.72
CA ILE A 19 -5.63 -6.42 3.75
C ILE A 19 -5.82 -4.92 3.60
N MET A 20 -4.77 -4.17 3.94
CA MET A 20 -4.71 -2.72 3.75
C MET A 20 -3.96 -2.39 2.46
N TRP A 21 -4.70 -1.92 1.46
CA TRP A 21 -4.11 -1.46 0.21
C TRP A 21 -3.47 -0.08 0.36
N THR A 22 -2.27 0.08 -0.17
CA THR A 22 -1.49 1.32 -0.09
C THR A 22 -1.53 2.08 -1.42
N PHE A 23 -0.68 3.09 -1.56
CA PHE A 23 -0.64 3.95 -2.74
C PHE A 23 -0.33 3.17 -4.03
N PRO A 24 -0.96 3.55 -5.16
CA PRO A 24 -0.52 3.12 -6.50
C PRO A 24 0.94 3.50 -6.79
N GLY A 25 1.55 2.86 -7.78
CA GLY A 25 2.90 3.20 -8.26
C GLY A 25 4.03 2.56 -7.45
N ARG A 26 3.74 1.46 -6.75
CA ARG A 26 4.74 0.64 -6.04
C ARG A 26 4.78 -0.74 -6.66
N TYR A 27 5.92 -1.13 -7.19
CA TYR A 27 6.09 -2.35 -7.96
C TYR A 27 7.12 -3.27 -7.33
N GLU A 28 6.99 -4.57 -7.58
CA GLU A 28 7.97 -5.57 -7.18
C GLU A 28 8.50 -6.27 -8.42
N TYR A 29 9.82 -6.36 -8.53
CA TYR A 29 10.49 -7.02 -9.64
C TYR A 29 11.51 -8.03 -9.12
N MET A 30 11.51 -9.22 -9.71
CA MET A 30 12.59 -10.19 -9.55
C MET A 30 13.69 -9.84 -10.54
N PHE A 31 14.89 -9.49 -10.06
CA PHE A 31 16.03 -9.22 -10.92
C PHE A 31 16.91 -10.46 -11.06
N ASN A 32 17.23 -10.85 -12.29
CA ASN A 32 17.99 -12.08 -12.55
C ASN A 32 19.46 -12.00 -12.11
N HIS A 33 20.02 -10.79 -11.94
CA HIS A 33 21.44 -10.63 -11.66
C HIS A 33 21.84 -11.03 -10.23
N ASP A 34 20.88 -10.96 -9.31
CA ASP A 34 21.01 -11.26 -7.89
C ASP A 34 19.98 -12.30 -7.43
N ASN A 35 18.97 -12.63 -8.25
CA ASN A 35 17.86 -13.54 -7.93
C ASN A 35 17.08 -13.09 -6.69
N GLU A 36 16.91 -11.77 -6.54
CA GLU A 36 16.19 -11.17 -5.43
C GLU A 36 14.99 -10.34 -5.92
N TRP A 37 13.94 -10.31 -5.08
CA TRP A 37 12.80 -9.42 -5.26
C TRP A 37 13.16 -8.03 -4.73
N HIS A 38 12.96 -7.02 -5.56
CA HIS A 38 13.19 -5.63 -5.21
C HIS A 38 11.90 -4.83 -5.30
N ASN A 39 11.69 -3.99 -4.29
CA ASN A 39 10.68 -2.94 -4.34
C ASN A 39 11.20 -1.78 -5.21
N VAL A 40 10.41 -1.40 -6.21
CA VAL A 40 10.70 -0.28 -7.10
C VAL A 40 9.55 0.71 -6.99
N THR A 41 9.87 1.89 -6.43
CA THR A 41 8.96 2.99 -6.17
C THR A 41 9.49 4.27 -6.82
N PRO A 42 8.72 5.38 -6.82
CA PRO A 42 9.22 6.64 -7.34
C PRO A 42 10.47 7.15 -6.62
N TRP A 43 10.76 6.64 -5.41
CA TRP A 43 11.92 7.06 -4.63
C TRP A 43 13.21 6.54 -5.24
N GLU A 44 13.23 5.28 -5.70
CA GLU A 44 14.39 4.69 -6.39
C GLU A 44 14.62 5.31 -7.78
N ALA A 45 13.60 5.97 -8.35
CA ALA A 45 13.70 6.67 -9.63
C ALA A 45 14.12 8.14 -9.49
N ASP A 46 14.06 8.73 -8.29
CA ASP A 46 14.41 10.14 -8.11
C ASP A 46 15.93 10.35 -8.32
N PRO A 47 16.35 11.16 -9.31
CA PRO A 47 17.77 11.41 -9.56
C PRO A 47 18.44 12.22 -8.44
N ASN A 48 17.67 12.81 -7.52
CA ASN A 48 18.16 13.60 -6.42
C ASN A 48 17.73 13.03 -5.07
N ILE A 49 18.61 12.27 -4.44
CA ILE A 49 18.39 11.66 -3.11
C ILE A 49 18.01 12.71 -2.06
N ASP A 50 18.45 13.97 -2.18
CA ASP A 50 18.06 15.02 -1.20
C ASP A 50 16.56 15.38 -1.27
N ASN A 51 15.86 15.02 -2.36
CA ASN A 51 14.40 15.13 -2.42
C ASN A 51 13.68 14.18 -1.45
N LEU A 52 14.36 13.16 -0.93
CA LEU A 52 13.82 12.24 0.07
C LEU A 52 13.19 12.99 1.25
N LYS A 53 13.80 14.11 1.70
CA LYS A 53 13.27 14.92 2.81
C LYS A 53 11.88 15.49 2.56
N LYS A 54 11.50 15.72 1.29
CA LYS A 54 10.17 16.26 0.93
C LYS A 54 9.04 15.27 1.22
N GLN A 55 9.37 14.00 1.40
CA GLN A 55 8.40 12.93 1.65
C GLN A 55 8.06 12.78 3.14
N TYR A 56 8.79 13.46 4.02
CA TYR A 56 8.64 13.33 5.46
C TYR A 56 7.59 14.34 5.95
N LYS A 57 6.57 13.86 6.67
CA LYS A 57 5.67 14.73 7.45
C LYS A 57 6.43 15.33 8.64
N ASN A 58 7.15 14.49 9.39
CA ASN A 58 8.03 14.90 10.47
C ASN A 58 9.46 14.40 10.22
N PHE A 59 10.45 15.27 10.36
CA PHE A 59 11.83 14.87 10.11
C PHE A 59 12.35 14.00 11.26
N ASP A 60 12.83 12.82 10.91
CA ASP A 60 13.58 11.92 11.81
C ASP A 60 14.93 11.63 11.18
N GLU A 61 16.01 11.89 11.92
CA GLU A 61 17.37 11.80 11.38
C GLU A 61 17.79 10.35 11.12
N GLU A 62 17.39 9.42 12.00
CA GLU A 62 17.71 8.00 11.88
C GLU A 62 17.02 7.40 10.65
N THR A 63 15.70 7.55 10.54
CA THR A 63 14.92 7.10 9.39
C THR A 63 15.41 7.73 8.09
N TYR A 64 15.75 9.03 8.11
CA TYR A 64 16.32 9.70 6.95
C TYR A 64 17.65 9.07 6.52
N LYS A 65 18.55 8.83 7.47
CA LYS A 65 19.86 8.22 7.21
C LYS A 65 19.71 6.81 6.64
N GLU A 66 18.86 5.98 7.23
CA GLU A 66 18.61 4.61 6.74
C GLU A 66 18.08 4.61 5.30
N ASN A 67 17.09 5.46 5.01
CA ASN A 67 16.51 5.54 3.67
C ASN A 67 17.48 6.12 2.66
N LYS A 68 18.32 7.09 3.08
CA LYS A 68 19.40 7.62 2.26
C LYS A 68 20.43 6.53 1.91
N GLU A 69 20.89 5.76 2.89
CA GLU A 69 21.84 4.67 2.67
C GLU A 69 21.27 3.59 1.74
N LYS A 70 19.97 3.29 1.81
CA LYS A 70 19.30 2.38 0.86
C LYS A 70 19.36 2.92 -0.58
N LEU A 71 19.05 4.20 -0.79
CA LEU A 71 19.10 4.82 -2.11
C LEU A 71 20.54 4.91 -2.66
N GLU A 72 21.52 5.22 -1.80
CA GLU A 72 22.93 5.26 -2.19
C GLU A 72 23.45 3.87 -2.61
N LYS A 73 22.97 2.78 -1.99
CA LYS A 73 23.36 1.40 -2.36
C LYS A 73 22.90 0.98 -3.75
N ILE A 74 21.77 1.48 -4.22
CA ILE A 74 21.24 1.14 -5.54
C ILE A 74 21.77 2.06 -6.64
N GLN A 75 22.49 3.14 -6.29
CA GLN A 75 23.02 4.08 -7.26
C GLN A 75 24.04 3.40 -8.19
N GLY A 76 23.86 3.59 -9.50
CA GLY A 76 24.65 2.96 -10.55
C GLY A 76 24.33 1.48 -10.80
N THR A 77 23.35 0.90 -10.09
CA THR A 77 22.96 -0.50 -10.27
C THR A 77 21.88 -0.66 -11.35
N PRO A 78 21.68 -1.88 -11.90
CA PRO A 78 20.57 -2.17 -12.80
C PRO A 78 19.19 -1.81 -12.24
N ILE A 79 19.04 -1.82 -10.91
CA ILE A 79 17.80 -1.47 -10.22
C ILE A 79 17.48 0.01 -10.40
N GLU A 80 18.43 0.91 -10.18
CA GLU A 80 18.23 2.36 -10.39
C GLU A 80 17.92 2.66 -11.86
N TYR A 81 18.66 2.05 -12.79
CA TYR A 81 18.40 2.24 -14.23
C TYR A 81 17.00 1.77 -14.63
N HIS A 82 16.57 0.62 -14.10
CA HIS A 82 15.22 0.10 -14.34
C HIS A 82 14.16 1.02 -13.72
N ALA A 83 14.33 1.45 -12.46
CA ALA A 83 13.41 2.36 -11.79
C ALA A 83 13.23 3.65 -12.59
N LYS A 84 14.34 4.31 -12.98
CA LYS A 84 14.30 5.53 -13.81
C LYS A 84 13.53 5.31 -15.11
N SER A 85 13.90 4.28 -15.87
CA SER A 85 13.24 3.98 -17.14
C SER A 85 11.75 3.65 -16.97
N HIS A 86 11.40 2.90 -15.92
CA HIS A 86 10.02 2.54 -15.61
C HIS A 86 9.18 3.79 -15.32
N PHE A 87 9.61 4.64 -14.38
CA PHE A 87 8.82 5.80 -13.99
C PHE A 87 8.86 6.93 -15.03
N GLU A 88 9.84 6.98 -15.92
CA GLU A 88 9.91 7.96 -17.00
C GLU A 88 9.05 7.57 -18.23
N HIS A 89 8.91 6.29 -18.52
CA HIS A 89 8.34 5.84 -19.81
C HIS A 89 7.14 4.90 -19.69
N ILE A 90 6.94 4.25 -18.54
CA ILE A 90 5.88 3.24 -18.35
C ILE A 90 4.86 3.73 -17.33
N ASP A 91 5.33 4.20 -16.17
CA ASP A 91 4.45 4.59 -15.10
C ASP A 91 3.65 5.86 -15.46
N SER A 92 2.41 5.85 -15.04
CA SER A 92 1.51 7.00 -15.12
C SER A 92 0.43 6.81 -14.07
N HIS A 93 -0.26 7.88 -13.71
CA HIS A 93 -1.38 7.77 -12.78
C HIS A 93 -2.44 6.76 -13.26
N GLU A 94 -2.70 6.70 -14.56
CA GLU A 94 -3.64 5.75 -15.15
C GLU A 94 -3.12 4.31 -15.09
N TYR A 95 -1.85 4.08 -15.47
CA TYR A 95 -1.24 2.75 -15.42
C TYR A 95 -1.17 2.22 -13.97
N ALA A 96 -0.69 3.03 -13.04
CA ALA A 96 -0.59 2.68 -11.63
C ALA A 96 -1.95 2.33 -11.01
N SER A 97 -2.99 3.12 -11.31
CA SER A 97 -4.34 2.89 -10.83
C SER A 97 -4.97 1.63 -11.44
N TYR A 98 -4.73 1.39 -12.74
CA TYR A 98 -5.17 0.17 -13.41
C TYR A 98 -4.51 -1.08 -12.82
N MET A 99 -3.18 -1.07 -12.64
CA MET A 99 -2.43 -2.18 -12.06
C MET A 99 -2.88 -2.48 -10.63
N SER A 100 -3.09 -1.44 -9.81
CA SER A 100 -3.61 -1.59 -8.45
C SER A 100 -4.98 -2.27 -8.44
N MET A 101 -5.91 -1.82 -9.29
CA MET A 101 -7.24 -2.44 -9.39
C MET A 101 -7.20 -3.90 -9.86
N LYS A 102 -6.29 -4.22 -10.76
CA LYS A 102 -6.08 -5.59 -11.23
C LYS A 102 -5.58 -6.50 -10.10
N ASP A 103 -4.60 -6.05 -9.32
CA ASP A 103 -4.06 -6.80 -8.18
C ASP A 103 -5.11 -7.00 -7.09
N ILE A 104 -5.91 -5.97 -6.79
CA ILE A 104 -7.04 -6.06 -5.87
C ILE A 104 -8.03 -7.12 -6.33
N LEU A 105 -8.47 -7.05 -7.59
CA LEU A 105 -9.45 -7.99 -8.14
C LEU A 105 -8.91 -9.43 -8.16
N LEU A 106 -7.63 -9.61 -8.50
CA LEU A 106 -6.98 -10.93 -8.44
C LEU A 106 -6.96 -11.46 -7.01
N THR A 107 -6.61 -10.62 -6.03
CA THR A 107 -6.59 -10.97 -4.61
C THR A 107 -7.97 -11.36 -4.12
N GLN A 108 -8.99 -10.58 -4.48
CA GLN A 108 -10.39 -10.86 -4.19
C GLN A 108 -10.79 -12.25 -4.70
N ASN A 109 -10.59 -12.48 -6.00
CA ASN A 109 -10.97 -13.73 -6.66
C ASN A 109 -10.23 -14.93 -6.06
N THR A 110 -8.97 -14.74 -5.67
CA THR A 110 -8.17 -15.78 -5.02
C THR A 110 -8.75 -16.14 -3.65
N LEU A 111 -9.03 -15.13 -2.80
CA LEU A 111 -9.60 -15.36 -1.48
C LEU A 111 -11.00 -15.98 -1.56
N GLN A 112 -11.83 -15.54 -2.50
CA GLN A 112 -13.14 -16.13 -2.76
C GLN A 112 -13.05 -17.58 -3.25
N TYR A 113 -12.12 -17.89 -4.16
CA TYR A 113 -11.91 -19.24 -4.67
C TYR A 113 -11.49 -20.22 -3.58
N TYR A 114 -10.65 -19.78 -2.65
CA TYR A 114 -10.22 -20.60 -1.51
C TYR A 114 -11.14 -20.50 -0.29
N GLU A 115 -12.29 -19.82 -0.43
CA GLU A 115 -13.27 -19.60 0.65
C GLU A 115 -12.65 -19.00 1.93
N VAL A 116 -11.61 -18.17 1.77
CA VAL A 116 -10.94 -17.49 2.88
C VAL A 116 -11.74 -16.23 3.23
N PRO A 117 -12.25 -16.08 4.47
CA PRO A 117 -12.90 -14.84 4.89
C PRO A 117 -11.92 -13.66 4.82
N TYR A 118 -12.36 -12.51 4.28
CA TYR A 118 -11.49 -11.35 4.15
C TYR A 118 -12.20 -10.01 4.27
N MET A 119 -11.41 -8.99 4.58
CA MET A 119 -11.79 -7.59 4.57
C MET A 119 -10.67 -6.77 3.93
N PHE A 120 -11.05 -5.95 2.96
CA PHE A 120 -10.19 -4.93 2.38
C PHE A 120 -10.35 -3.61 3.11
N CYS A 121 -9.25 -2.88 3.27
CA CYS A 121 -9.24 -1.47 3.61
C CYS A 121 -8.12 -0.78 2.84
N PHE A 122 -7.93 0.52 3.04
CA PHE A 122 -6.92 1.27 2.29
C PHE A 122 -6.31 2.38 3.14
N ALA A 123 -5.03 2.67 2.88
CA ALA A 123 -4.31 3.74 3.56
C ALA A 123 -4.77 5.13 3.11
N HIS A 124 -5.10 5.28 1.81
CA HIS A 124 -5.54 6.53 1.20
C HIS A 124 -6.54 6.25 0.07
N ASN A 125 -7.57 7.08 -0.07
CA ASN A 125 -8.60 6.92 -1.10
C ASN A 125 -8.10 7.19 -2.54
N SER A 126 -6.81 7.50 -2.72
CA SER A 126 -6.23 7.73 -4.04
C SER A 126 -6.19 6.47 -4.88
N ILE A 127 -6.29 5.31 -4.23
CA ILE A 127 -6.45 4.02 -4.91
C ILE A 127 -7.75 3.96 -5.72
N PHE A 128 -8.78 4.72 -5.35
CA PHE A 128 -10.06 4.78 -6.05
C PHE A 128 -10.20 5.97 -7.01
N TYR A 129 -9.10 6.66 -7.34
CA TYR A 129 -9.14 7.64 -8.40
C TYR A 129 -9.37 6.91 -9.73
N LEU A 130 -10.64 6.94 -10.15
CA LEU A 130 -11.09 6.21 -11.32
C LEU A 130 -10.54 6.88 -12.57
N THR A 131 -9.96 6.06 -13.43
CA THR A 131 -9.60 6.39 -14.79
C THR A 131 -10.51 5.63 -15.75
N PRO A 132 -10.63 6.05 -17.02
CA PRO A 132 -11.40 5.30 -18.00
C PRO A 132 -11.00 3.82 -18.07
N GLY A 133 -9.70 3.51 -17.93
CA GLY A 133 -9.17 2.15 -17.96
C GLY A 133 -9.54 1.25 -16.76
N ASN A 134 -9.81 1.80 -15.57
CA ASN A 134 -10.04 1.00 -14.36
C ASN A 134 -11.50 0.96 -13.89
N THR A 135 -12.41 1.73 -14.52
CA THR A 135 -13.82 1.81 -14.11
C THR A 135 -14.51 0.44 -14.16
N LEU A 136 -14.21 -0.37 -15.19
CA LEU A 136 -14.73 -1.74 -15.29
C LEU A 136 -14.17 -2.66 -14.21
N LEU A 137 -12.88 -2.55 -13.86
CA LEU A 137 -12.28 -3.37 -12.81
C LEU A 137 -12.90 -3.03 -11.45
N PHE A 138 -13.11 -1.74 -11.19
CA PHE A 138 -13.76 -1.30 -9.96
C PHE A 138 -15.19 -1.83 -9.83
N SER A 139 -15.96 -1.92 -10.93
CA SER A 139 -17.32 -2.47 -10.89
C SER A 139 -17.38 -3.98 -10.69
N LEU A 140 -16.25 -4.70 -10.79
CA LEU A 140 -16.14 -6.13 -10.49
C LEU A 140 -15.76 -6.41 -9.03
N LEU A 141 -15.38 -5.38 -8.28
CA LEU A 141 -15.05 -5.52 -6.86
C LEU A 141 -16.33 -5.72 -6.04
N ASP A 142 -16.25 -6.64 -5.10
CA ASP A 142 -17.27 -6.83 -4.08
C ASP A 142 -17.13 -5.72 -3.03
N GLN A 143 -17.90 -4.65 -3.22
CA GLN A 143 -17.89 -3.47 -2.36
C GLN A 143 -18.30 -3.79 -0.90
N SER A 144 -19.00 -4.91 -0.65
CA SER A 144 -19.38 -5.32 0.71
C SER A 144 -18.19 -5.78 1.56
N LYS A 145 -17.05 -6.06 0.92
CA LYS A 145 -15.82 -6.50 1.58
C LYS A 145 -14.87 -5.37 1.94
N TRP A 146 -15.26 -4.13 1.69
CA TRP A 146 -14.44 -2.94 1.94
C TRP A 146 -14.85 -2.24 3.23
N PHE A 147 -13.96 -2.27 4.20
CA PHE A 147 -13.99 -1.33 5.30
C PHE A 147 -13.43 0.02 4.86
N GLN A 148 -14.16 1.08 5.23
CA GLN A 148 -13.77 2.46 5.01
C GLN A 148 -13.98 3.24 6.31
N PHE A 149 -13.08 4.15 6.63
CA PHE A 149 -13.34 5.12 7.69
C PHE A 149 -14.35 6.17 7.20
N ASP A 150 -14.86 6.98 8.14
CA ASP A 150 -15.87 8.01 7.88
C ASP A 150 -15.61 8.80 6.59
N ASN A 151 -16.66 9.03 5.80
CA ASN A 151 -16.61 9.77 4.53
C ASN A 151 -15.69 9.15 3.47
N ASN A 152 -15.65 7.82 3.37
CA ASN A 152 -14.85 7.06 2.40
C ASN A 152 -13.34 7.36 2.52
N GLN A 153 -12.87 7.55 3.75
CA GLN A 153 -11.47 7.86 4.05
C GLN A 153 -10.64 6.58 4.22
N GLY A 154 -9.38 6.67 3.78
CA GLY A 154 -8.38 5.68 4.15
C GLY A 154 -7.78 5.98 5.52
N PHE A 155 -7.05 5.03 6.07
CA PHE A 155 -6.43 5.12 7.41
C PHE A 155 -5.67 6.43 7.64
N MET A 156 -4.83 6.87 6.69
CA MET A 156 -4.04 8.10 6.90
C MET A 156 -4.90 9.36 6.87
N GLN A 157 -5.93 9.40 6.04
CA GLN A 157 -6.83 10.55 5.93
C GLN A 157 -7.70 10.68 7.17
N TRP A 158 -8.18 9.55 7.68
CA TRP A 158 -8.88 9.47 8.95
C TRP A 158 -7.96 9.91 10.10
N ALA A 159 -6.75 9.35 10.19
CA ALA A 159 -5.84 9.67 11.29
C ALA A 159 -5.43 11.16 11.31
N GLU A 160 -5.25 11.77 10.14
CA GLU A 160 -4.98 13.20 10.02
C GLU A 160 -6.19 14.05 10.45
N LYS A 161 -7.41 13.65 10.06
CA LYS A 161 -8.64 14.33 10.44
C LYS A 161 -8.90 14.29 11.95
N GLU A 162 -8.63 13.16 12.59
CA GLU A 162 -8.81 12.98 14.03
C GLU A 162 -7.64 13.56 14.86
N GLY A 163 -6.60 14.06 14.20
CA GLY A 163 -5.50 14.78 14.85
C GLY A 163 -4.49 13.88 15.57
N TYR A 164 -4.35 12.61 15.16
CA TYR A 164 -3.30 11.74 15.69
C TYR A 164 -1.91 12.22 15.29
N GLU A 165 -0.93 11.88 16.11
CA GLU A 165 0.47 12.16 15.84
C GLU A 165 1.01 11.30 14.68
N PHE A 166 1.91 11.90 13.89
CA PHE A 166 2.58 11.24 12.78
C PHE A 166 4.06 11.06 13.08
N GLY A 167 4.62 9.93 12.68
CA GLY A 167 6.06 9.76 12.56
C GLY A 167 6.57 10.41 11.28
N SER A 168 7.61 9.81 10.70
CA SER A 168 8.20 10.35 9.47
C SER A 168 7.25 10.32 8.28
N THR A 169 6.54 9.21 8.06
CA THR A 169 5.78 9.02 6.82
C THR A 169 4.35 8.51 7.04
N HIS A 170 3.99 8.12 8.28
CA HIS A 170 2.68 7.56 8.61
C HIS A 170 2.27 7.90 10.05
N PRO A 171 0.97 7.73 10.41
CA PRO A 171 0.49 7.86 11.79
C PRO A 171 1.26 6.98 12.77
N LEU A 172 1.40 7.41 14.03
CA LEU A 172 2.02 6.62 15.10
C LEU A 172 1.07 5.57 15.70
N GLU A 173 1.60 4.76 16.62
CA GLU A 173 0.95 3.57 17.18
C GLU A 173 -0.46 3.81 17.71
N GLN A 174 -0.71 4.95 18.36
CA GLN A 174 -2.04 5.28 18.89
C GLN A 174 -3.13 5.24 17.81
N ALA A 175 -2.84 5.77 16.61
CA ALA A 175 -3.79 5.72 15.50
C ALA A 175 -4.01 4.28 15.01
N HIS A 176 -2.95 3.46 15.01
CA HIS A 176 -3.02 2.05 14.62
C HIS A 176 -3.88 1.23 15.59
N GLU A 177 -3.70 1.41 16.90
CA GLU A 177 -4.49 0.73 17.93
C GLU A 177 -5.98 1.06 17.81
N GLU A 178 -6.32 2.34 17.64
CA GLU A 178 -7.71 2.76 17.53
C GLU A 178 -8.34 2.32 16.20
N ALA A 179 -7.61 2.42 15.09
CA ALA A 179 -8.03 1.85 13.81
C ALA A 179 -8.32 0.34 13.92
N ALA A 180 -7.45 -0.41 14.61
CA ALA A 180 -7.65 -1.84 14.82
C ALA A 180 -8.94 -2.13 15.62
N ASN A 181 -9.23 -1.34 16.66
CA ASN A 181 -10.46 -1.48 17.44
C ASN A 181 -11.72 -1.18 16.63
N ILE A 182 -11.70 -0.13 15.80
CA ILE A 182 -12.82 0.22 14.91
C ILE A 182 -13.04 -0.89 13.88
N MET A 183 -11.96 -1.34 13.23
CA MET A 183 -12.01 -2.42 12.24
C MET A 183 -12.51 -3.73 12.86
N HIS A 184 -12.05 -4.08 14.05
CA HIS A 184 -12.52 -5.26 14.78
C HIS A 184 -14.02 -5.20 15.08
N SER A 185 -14.52 -4.04 15.51
CA SER A 185 -15.95 -3.84 15.76
C SER A 185 -16.77 -4.01 14.47
N TRP A 186 -16.31 -3.44 13.35
CA TRP A 186 -16.95 -3.63 12.06
C TRP A 186 -17.00 -5.10 11.63
N ILE A 187 -15.94 -5.86 11.88
CA ILE A 187 -15.90 -7.30 11.56
C ILE A 187 -16.98 -8.05 12.33
N LEU A 188 -17.11 -7.82 13.64
CA LEU A 188 -18.12 -8.47 14.49
C LEU A 188 -19.56 -8.14 14.08
N ASP A 189 -19.79 -6.98 13.45
CA ASP A 189 -21.12 -6.57 12.99
C ASP A 189 -21.49 -7.13 11.59
N ASN A 190 -20.50 -7.59 10.81
CA ASN A 190 -20.68 -7.98 9.40
C ASN A 190 -20.41 -9.48 9.12
N TYR A 191 -19.88 -10.22 10.10
CA TYR A 191 -19.56 -11.65 10.01
C TYR A 191 -20.06 -12.40 11.25
#